data_AF-A0A1J5CUB8-F1
#
_entry.id   AF-A0A1J5CUB8-F1
#
_cell.length_a   1.000
_cell.length_b   1.000
_cell.length_c   1.000
_cell.angle_alpha   90.00
_cell.angle_beta   90.00
_cell.angle_gamma   90.00
#
_symmetry.space_group_name_H-M   'P 1'
#
loop_
_entity.id
_entity.type
_entity.pdbx_description
1 polymer ?
#
loop_
_entity_poly.entity_id
_entity_poly.type
_entity_poly.pdbx_seq_one_letter_code
_entity_poly.pdbx_strand_id
1 'polypeptide(L)'
;MATTEYLTDEPYREYGDGYSKLTGDWLTYYNVATKFAHKARYEDRDDLLHNIMLNLAIADGNTRHKPDNPSWLYRIASFTVAQYWRDYYYRTNGIDCGHCSNTQRKKCRDTDLYPNYCPKAVEVASLSQEITDDEGNTMELWETIADDKAIDLDAWIDDKTWLGGCPQRLVAIATKKAQGKPLNHKEQVYLCYQRKKELKKRQQVLIF
;
A
#
# COMPACT_ATOMS: atom_id res chain seq x y z
N MET A 1 2.75 -38.05 12.74
CA MET A 1 3.17 -36.72 13.20
C MET A 1 4.66 -36.62 12.96
N ALA A 2 5.06 -36.08 11.81
CA ALA A 2 6.47 -35.93 11.47
C ALA A 2 6.95 -34.58 11.99
N THR A 3 7.73 -34.61 13.06
CA THR A 3 8.49 -33.46 13.56
C THR A 3 9.64 -33.21 12.59
N THR A 4 9.52 -32.16 11.77
CA THR A 4 10.64 -31.64 10.99
C THR A 4 11.63 -31.00 11.96
N GLU A 5 12.66 -31.75 12.37
CA GLU A 5 13.86 -31.19 12.99
C GLU A 5 14.55 -30.29 11.95
N TYR A 6 14.50 -28.99 12.17
CA TYR A 6 15.30 -28.05 11.41
C TYR A 6 16.75 -28.15 11.91
N LEU A 7 17.62 -28.78 11.11
CA LEU A 7 19.07 -28.72 11.28
C LEU A 7 19.52 -27.24 11.23
N THR A 8 19.75 -26.64 12.40
CA THR A 8 20.55 -25.43 12.54
C THR A 8 21.99 -25.87 12.66
N ASP A 9 22.80 -25.72 11.60
CA ASP A 9 24.27 -25.45 11.66
C ASP A 9 25.00 -25.63 10.31
N GLU A 10 24.32 -25.88 9.19
CA GLU A 10 25.00 -25.78 7.88
C GLU A 10 24.92 -24.35 7.32
N PRO A 11 26.06 -23.70 6.99
CA PRO A 11 26.05 -22.44 6.26
C PRO A 11 25.30 -22.67 4.94
N TYR A 12 24.42 -21.74 4.59
CA TYR A 12 23.67 -21.73 3.33
C TYR A 12 24.60 -22.13 2.17
N ARG A 13 24.30 -23.26 1.52
CA ARG A 13 25.11 -23.84 0.43
C ARG A 13 25.48 -22.75 -0.56
N GLU A 14 26.77 -22.42 -0.61
CA GLU A 14 27.40 -21.57 -1.63
C GLU A 14 27.23 -22.25 -3.00
N TYR A 15 26.12 -22.01 -3.68
CA TYR A 15 25.99 -22.31 -5.10
C TYR A 15 26.71 -21.22 -5.89
N GLY A 16 28.04 -21.36 -6.03
CA GLY A 16 28.87 -20.71 -7.05
C GLY A 16 28.58 -19.22 -7.29
N ASP A 17 28.51 -18.44 -6.22
CA ASP A 17 28.04 -17.07 -6.25
C ASP A 17 29.15 -16.10 -6.67
N GLY A 18 28.78 -15.08 -7.45
CA GLY A 18 29.71 -14.05 -7.91
C GLY A 18 30.37 -13.22 -6.79
N TYR A 19 30.17 -13.57 -5.51
CA TYR A 19 30.66 -12.87 -4.34
C TYR A 19 32.07 -13.27 -3.91
N SER A 20 32.65 -14.34 -4.49
CA SER A 20 34.06 -14.73 -4.28
C SER A 20 35.08 -13.64 -4.63
N LYS A 21 34.67 -12.62 -5.40
CA LYS A 21 35.48 -11.46 -5.79
C LYS A 21 35.28 -10.24 -4.88
N LEU A 22 34.36 -10.30 -3.89
CA LEU A 22 34.14 -9.19 -2.97
C LEU A 22 35.37 -8.97 -2.09
N THR A 23 35.73 -7.70 -1.90
CA THR A 23 36.86 -7.28 -1.08
C THR A 23 36.45 -6.13 -0.16
N GLY A 24 37.20 -5.92 0.93
CA GLY A 24 36.97 -4.84 1.88
C GLY A 24 35.65 -4.96 2.65
N ASP A 25 34.96 -3.85 2.85
CA ASP A 25 33.75 -3.76 3.68
C ASP A 25 32.59 -4.62 3.14
N TRP A 26 32.47 -4.72 1.81
CA TRP A 26 31.43 -5.53 1.17
C TRP A 26 31.53 -7.02 1.50
N LEU A 27 32.74 -7.57 1.63
CA LEU A 27 32.94 -8.95 2.07
C LEU A 27 32.46 -9.14 3.52
N THR A 28 32.71 -8.14 4.37
CA THR A 28 32.24 -8.15 5.76
C THR A 28 30.71 -8.11 5.81
N TYR A 29 30.07 -7.26 5.00
CA TYR A 29 28.61 -7.18 4.93
C TYR A 29 27.99 -8.47 4.40
N TYR A 30 28.58 -9.07 3.35
CA TYR A 30 28.16 -10.36 2.82
C TYR A 30 28.21 -11.45 3.90
N ASN A 31 29.32 -11.57 4.62
CA ASN A 31 29.49 -12.54 5.71
C ASN A 31 28.47 -12.38 6.86
N VAL A 32 27.99 -11.15 7.08
CA VAL A 32 26.89 -10.91 8.04
C VAL A 32 25.55 -11.28 7.39
N ALA A 33 25.30 -10.85 6.16
CA ALA A 33 24.03 -11.06 5.46
C ALA A 33 23.71 -12.55 5.26
N THR A 34 24.68 -13.37 4.87
CA THR A 34 24.52 -14.84 4.71
C THR A 34 24.03 -15.53 5.98
N LYS A 35 24.42 -15.03 7.15
CA LYS A 35 23.94 -15.54 8.46
C LYS A 35 22.48 -15.22 8.75
N PHE A 36 21.84 -14.32 8.01
CA PHE A 36 20.44 -13.94 8.20
C PHE A 36 19.55 -14.27 7.01
N ALA A 37 20.10 -14.40 5.81
CA ALA A 37 19.36 -14.65 4.57
C ALA A 37 18.41 -15.86 4.67
N HIS A 38 18.83 -16.94 5.34
CA HIS A 38 18.02 -18.14 5.52
C HIS A 38 16.72 -17.94 6.29
N LYS A 39 16.55 -16.80 7.00
CA LYS A 39 15.34 -16.45 7.77
C LYS A 39 14.21 -15.90 6.90
N ALA A 40 14.46 -15.60 5.63
CA ALA A 40 13.42 -15.29 4.65
C ALA A 40 12.83 -16.57 4.03
N ARG A 41 11.71 -16.40 3.29
CA ARG A 41 11.21 -17.44 2.38
C ARG A 41 12.31 -17.80 1.38
N TYR A 42 12.31 -19.05 0.92
CA TYR A 42 13.35 -19.59 0.04
C TYR A 42 13.59 -18.74 -1.21
N GLU A 43 12.50 -18.26 -1.83
CA GLU A 43 12.52 -17.42 -3.03
C GLU A 43 13.15 -16.03 -2.79
N ASP A 44 13.03 -15.50 -1.57
CA ASP A 44 13.44 -14.12 -1.24
C ASP A 44 14.80 -14.07 -0.51
N ARG A 45 15.52 -15.19 -0.39
CA ARG A 45 16.77 -15.25 0.39
C ARG A 45 17.84 -14.34 -0.18
N ASP A 46 17.98 -14.32 -1.50
CA ASP A 46 18.97 -13.50 -2.20
C ASP A 46 18.60 -12.01 -2.11
N ASP A 47 17.32 -11.68 -2.28
CA ASP A 47 16.81 -10.32 -2.10
C ASP A 47 17.05 -9.82 -0.67
N LEU A 48 16.79 -10.65 0.35
CA LEU A 48 17.07 -10.31 1.74
C LEU A 48 18.58 -10.11 1.97
N LEU A 49 19.42 -10.98 1.39
CA LEU A 49 20.88 -10.88 1.47
C LEU A 49 21.34 -9.52 0.92
N HIS A 50 20.88 -9.13 -0.26
CA HIS A 50 21.21 -7.84 -0.87
C HIS A 50 20.69 -6.66 -0.07
N ASN A 51 19.45 -6.73 0.41
CA ASN A 51 18.87 -5.67 1.23
C ASN A 51 19.66 -5.45 2.52
N ILE A 52 20.13 -6.52 3.17
CA ILE A 52 21.01 -6.40 4.34
C ILE A 52 22.31 -5.71 3.93
N MET A 53 22.98 -6.17 2.87
CA MET A 53 24.25 -5.57 2.41
C MET A 53 24.09 -4.07 2.10
N LEU A 54 23.01 -3.69 1.41
CA LEU A 54 22.71 -2.29 1.09
C LEU A 54 22.47 -1.46 2.34
N ASN A 55 21.67 -1.95 3.28
CA ASN A 55 21.38 -1.25 4.54
C ASN A 55 22.66 -1.04 5.38
N LEU A 56 23.56 -2.01 5.38
CA LEU A 56 24.86 -1.89 6.04
C LEU A 56 25.74 -0.82 5.39
N ALA A 57 25.83 -0.81 4.06
CA ALA A 57 26.59 0.20 3.32
C ALA A 57 26.04 1.62 3.52
N ILE A 58 24.71 1.78 3.49
CA ILE A 58 24.04 3.07 3.76
C ILE A 58 24.33 3.53 5.18
N ALA A 59 24.26 2.64 6.16
CA ALA A 59 24.57 2.98 7.54
C ALA A 59 26.05 3.37 7.71
N ASP A 60 26.98 2.66 7.07
CA ASP A 60 28.40 3.00 7.15
C ASP A 60 28.70 4.37 6.55
N GLY A 61 28.11 4.69 5.39
CA GLY A 61 28.30 5.99 4.73
C GLY A 61 27.67 7.19 5.47
N ASN A 62 26.64 6.96 6.29
CA ASN A 62 25.89 8.04 6.97
C ASN A 62 26.36 8.33 8.40
N THR A 63 27.24 7.52 8.99
CA THR A 63 27.49 7.58 10.43
C THR A 63 28.73 8.41 10.79
N ARG A 64 28.52 9.59 11.41
CA ARG A 64 29.58 10.43 12.01
C ARG A 64 30.19 9.82 13.30
N HIS A 65 29.49 8.88 13.93
CA HIS A 65 29.88 8.17 15.16
C HIS A 65 29.64 6.67 15.05
N LYS A 66 30.40 6.00 14.17
CA LYS A 66 30.34 4.54 13.99
C LYS A 66 30.80 3.86 15.28
N PRO A 67 30.04 2.89 15.84
CA PRO A 67 30.51 2.09 16.95
C PRO A 67 31.72 1.24 16.51
N ASP A 68 32.76 1.18 17.34
CA ASP A 68 33.97 0.39 17.04
C ASP A 68 33.73 -1.13 17.04
N ASN A 69 32.53 -1.58 17.45
CA ASN A 69 32.17 -3.00 17.53
C ASN A 69 31.38 -3.47 16.29
N PRO A 70 31.48 -4.74 15.87
CA PRO A 70 30.68 -5.27 14.76
C PRO A 70 29.20 -5.49 15.12
N SER A 71 28.79 -5.22 16.37
CA SER A 71 27.42 -5.49 16.85
C SER A 71 26.35 -4.67 16.13
N TRP A 72 26.70 -3.49 15.61
CA TRP A 72 25.77 -2.70 14.81
C TRP A 72 25.38 -3.40 13.50
N LEU A 73 26.29 -4.14 12.87
CA LEU A 73 26.03 -4.92 11.66
C LEU A 73 24.92 -5.95 11.92
N TYR A 74 25.07 -6.72 13.00
CA TYR A 74 24.10 -7.73 13.42
C TYR A 74 22.74 -7.14 13.77
N ARG A 75 22.71 -5.96 14.39
CA ARG A 75 21.45 -5.26 14.70
C ARG A 75 20.72 -4.85 13.43
N ILE A 76 21.42 -4.23 12.47
CA ILE A 76 20.81 -3.82 11.20
C ILE A 76 20.29 -5.04 10.43
N ALA A 77 21.08 -6.12 10.37
CA ALA A 77 20.64 -7.37 9.73
C ALA A 77 19.38 -7.94 10.40
N SER A 78 19.34 -7.99 11.74
CA SER A 78 18.15 -8.43 12.48
C SER A 78 16.93 -7.53 12.25
N PHE A 79 17.11 -6.21 12.18
CA PHE A 79 16.02 -5.28 11.89
C PHE A 79 15.52 -5.42 10.44
N THR A 80 16.42 -5.66 9.49
CA THR A 80 16.07 -5.88 8.08
C THR A 80 15.23 -7.15 7.92
N VAL A 81 15.59 -8.24 8.60
CA VAL A 81 14.75 -9.47 8.65
C VAL A 81 13.38 -9.18 9.24
N ALA A 82 13.33 -8.44 10.35
CA ALA A 82 12.04 -8.09 10.96
C ALA A 82 11.19 -7.20 10.04
N GLN A 83 11.81 -6.31 9.27
CA GLN A 83 11.13 -5.47 8.29
C GLN A 83 10.60 -6.31 7.11
N TYR A 84 11.41 -7.22 6.57
CA TYR A 84 11.01 -8.16 5.53
C TYR A 84 9.71 -8.89 5.90
N TRP A 85 9.63 -9.46 7.11
CA TRP A 85 8.43 -10.16 7.55
C TRP A 85 7.23 -9.21 7.74
N ARG A 86 7.44 -7.99 8.23
CA ARG A 86 6.35 -6.99 8.31
C ARG A 86 5.80 -6.65 6.94
N ASP A 87 6.68 -6.39 5.98
CA ASP A 87 6.31 -6.03 4.61
C ASP A 87 5.59 -7.20 3.93
N TYR A 88 6.06 -8.44 4.14
CA TYR A 88 5.40 -9.64 3.65
C TYR A 88 3.97 -9.77 4.21
N TYR A 89 3.81 -9.74 5.53
CA TYR A 89 2.48 -9.84 6.16
C TYR A 89 1.56 -8.69 5.77
N TYR A 90 2.08 -7.47 5.61
CA TYR A 90 1.29 -6.34 5.14
C TYR A 90 0.78 -6.58 3.72
N ARG A 91 1.61 -7.11 2.82
CA ARG A 91 1.22 -7.42 1.43
C ARG A 91 0.20 -8.55 1.35
N THR A 92 0.34 -9.61 2.17
CA THR A 92 -0.57 -10.76 2.12
C THR A 92 -1.87 -10.55 2.89
N ASN A 93 -1.81 -9.84 4.01
CA ASN A 93 -2.92 -9.75 4.97
C ASN A 93 -3.52 -8.34 5.10
N GLY A 94 -3.00 -7.37 4.32
CA GLY A 94 -3.37 -5.95 4.41
C GLY A 94 -2.96 -5.27 5.72
N ILE A 95 -2.34 -6.00 6.66
CA ILE A 95 -1.94 -5.51 7.97
C ILE A 95 -0.76 -6.30 8.52
N ASP A 96 0.14 -5.61 9.21
CA ASP A 96 1.22 -6.23 9.97
C ASP A 96 0.99 -6.14 11.49
N CYS A 97 1.83 -6.84 12.26
CA CYS A 97 1.79 -6.73 13.72
C CYS A 97 2.28 -5.37 14.23
N GLY A 98 2.99 -4.58 13.41
CA GLY A 98 3.41 -3.21 13.71
C GLY A 98 2.24 -2.29 14.05
N HIS A 99 1.09 -2.49 13.38
CA HIS A 99 -0.14 -1.74 13.61
C HIS A 99 -0.96 -2.19 14.83
N CYS A 100 -0.54 -3.26 15.52
CA CYS A 100 -1.18 -3.74 16.74
C CYS A 100 -0.54 -3.13 18.00
N SER A 101 -1.36 -2.82 19.00
CA SER A 101 -0.90 -2.36 20.32
C SER A 101 -0.13 -3.46 21.09
N ASN A 102 0.69 -3.06 22.06
CA ASN A 102 1.43 -4.00 22.90
C ASN A 102 0.50 -4.99 23.63
N THR A 103 -0.65 -4.52 24.11
CA THR A 103 -1.67 -5.36 24.77
C THR A 103 -2.23 -6.42 23.82
N GLN A 104 -2.50 -6.06 22.57
CA GLN A 104 -2.98 -7.01 21.55
C GLN A 104 -1.91 -8.05 21.21
N ARG A 105 -0.66 -7.64 21.01
CA ARG A 105 0.45 -8.57 20.73
C ARG A 105 0.69 -9.53 21.90
N LYS A 106 0.54 -9.05 23.14
CA LYS A 106 0.61 -9.91 24.33
C LYS A 106 -0.50 -10.96 24.32
N LYS A 107 -1.76 -10.57 24.10
CA LYS A 107 -2.88 -11.51 23.96
C LYS A 107 -2.63 -12.53 22.85
N CYS A 108 -2.15 -12.10 21.68
CA CYS A 108 -1.83 -13.01 20.57
C CYS A 108 -0.73 -14.02 20.93
N ARG A 109 0.25 -13.61 21.75
CA ARG A 109 1.29 -14.51 22.28
C ARG A 109 0.74 -15.47 23.32
N ASP A 110 -0.10 -14.98 24.23
CA ASP A 110 -0.71 -15.78 25.30
C ASP A 110 -1.68 -16.84 24.74
N THR A 111 -2.33 -16.55 23.61
CA THR A 111 -3.27 -17.46 22.90
C THR A 111 -2.60 -18.25 21.76
N ASP A 112 -1.28 -18.12 21.59
CA ASP A 112 -0.49 -18.81 20.56
C ASP A 112 -1.03 -18.69 19.12
N LEU A 113 -1.45 -17.47 18.75
CA LEU A 113 -1.99 -17.18 17.42
C LEU A 113 -0.87 -17.00 16.35
N TYR A 114 0.37 -16.80 16.80
CA TYR A 114 1.53 -16.65 15.92
C TYR A 114 2.02 -18.03 15.43
N PRO A 115 2.44 -18.19 14.16
CA PRO A 115 2.45 -17.22 13.06
C PRO A 115 1.25 -17.32 12.10
N ASN A 116 0.31 -18.24 12.37
CA ASN A 116 -0.63 -18.73 11.37
C ASN A 116 -1.95 -17.97 11.29
N TYR A 117 -2.35 -17.27 12.35
CA TYR A 117 -3.67 -16.63 12.38
C TYR A 117 -3.62 -15.23 13.02
N CYS A 118 -4.17 -14.24 12.30
CA CYS A 118 -4.38 -12.90 12.84
C CYS A 118 -5.86 -12.55 12.73
N PRO A 119 -6.56 -12.25 13.84
CA PRO A 119 -8.00 -11.93 13.80
C PRO A 119 -8.31 -10.60 13.11
N LYS A 120 -7.28 -9.76 12.86
CA LYS A 120 -7.41 -8.47 12.15
C LYS A 120 -6.95 -8.55 10.69
N ALA A 121 -6.34 -9.66 10.29
CA ALA A 121 -5.90 -9.84 8.91
C ALA A 121 -7.11 -9.90 7.98
N VAL A 122 -6.98 -9.25 6.83
CA VAL A 122 -7.90 -9.41 5.70
C VAL A 122 -7.08 -10.12 4.63
N GLU A 123 -7.55 -11.28 4.16
CA GLU A 123 -6.86 -11.98 3.09
C GLU A 123 -6.92 -11.14 1.81
N VAL A 124 -5.77 -10.82 1.25
CA VAL A 124 -5.67 -10.11 -0.03
C VAL A 124 -5.72 -11.16 -1.13
N ALA A 125 -6.81 -11.16 -1.90
CA ALA A 125 -6.96 -12.04 -3.06
C ALA A 125 -6.22 -11.47 -4.28
N SER A 126 -5.73 -12.36 -5.15
CA SER A 126 -5.16 -11.96 -6.44
C SER A 126 -6.26 -11.55 -7.40
N LEU A 127 -6.08 -10.44 -8.11
CA LEU A 127 -7.02 -10.00 -9.14
C LEU A 127 -7.08 -10.95 -10.33
N SER A 128 -5.99 -11.65 -10.63
CA SER A 128 -5.92 -12.70 -11.67
C SER A 128 -6.33 -14.07 -11.14
N GLN A 129 -6.99 -14.13 -9.98
CA GLN A 129 -7.53 -15.39 -9.47
C GLN A 129 -8.70 -15.83 -10.35
N GLU A 130 -8.66 -17.08 -10.82
CA GLU A 130 -9.77 -17.68 -11.56
C GLU A 130 -10.96 -17.94 -10.61
N ILE A 131 -12.14 -17.49 -11.03
CA ILE A 131 -13.43 -17.73 -10.38
C ILE A 131 -14.38 -18.37 -11.38
N THR A 132 -15.34 -19.16 -10.87
CA THR A 132 -16.35 -19.83 -11.69
C THR A 132 -17.67 -19.09 -11.56
N ASP A 133 -18.30 -18.76 -12.69
CA ASP A 133 -19.64 -18.19 -12.70
C ASP A 133 -20.73 -19.25 -12.44
N ASP A 134 -21.97 -18.81 -12.32
CA ASP A 134 -23.14 -19.67 -12.12
C ASP A 134 -23.42 -20.61 -13.32
N GLU A 135 -22.81 -20.34 -14.47
CA GLU A 135 -22.95 -21.12 -15.72
C GLU A 135 -21.78 -22.11 -15.92
N GLY A 136 -20.77 -22.09 -15.04
CA GLY A 136 -19.60 -22.97 -15.08
C GLY A 136 -18.43 -22.47 -15.94
N ASN A 137 -18.46 -21.24 -16.43
CA ASN A 137 -17.35 -20.63 -17.15
C ASN A 137 -16.30 -20.07 -16.18
N THR A 138 -15.03 -20.11 -16.58
CA THR A 138 -13.91 -19.52 -15.83
C THR A 138 -13.66 -18.09 -16.27
N MET A 139 -13.66 -17.17 -15.32
CA MET A 139 -13.30 -15.76 -15.51
C MET A 139 -12.33 -15.32 -14.42
N GLU A 140 -11.64 -14.19 -14.61
CA GLU A 140 -10.73 -13.66 -13.59
C GLU A 140 -11.47 -12.74 -12.61
N LEU A 141 -11.03 -12.69 -11.35
CA LEU A 141 -11.68 -11.90 -10.30
C LEU A 141 -11.84 -10.42 -10.69
N TRP A 142 -10.84 -9.82 -11.35
CA TRP A 142 -10.90 -8.41 -11.74
C TRP A 142 -12.04 -8.08 -12.71
N GLU A 143 -12.49 -9.04 -13.52
CA GLU A 143 -13.56 -8.83 -14.50
C GLU A 143 -14.92 -8.58 -13.82
N THR A 144 -15.06 -9.00 -12.56
CA THR A 144 -16.29 -8.83 -11.76
C THR A 144 -16.33 -7.56 -10.92
N ILE A 145 -15.20 -6.86 -10.79
CA ILE A 145 -15.10 -5.68 -9.93
C ILE A 145 -15.50 -4.44 -10.72
N ALA A 146 -16.58 -3.77 -10.30
CA ALA A 146 -16.99 -2.50 -10.89
C ALA A 146 -16.03 -1.36 -10.53
N ASP A 147 -15.75 -0.47 -11.49
CA ASP A 147 -15.04 0.78 -11.22
C ASP A 147 -16.03 1.84 -10.70
N ASP A 148 -16.10 2.01 -9.38
CA ASP A 148 -16.94 3.03 -8.72
C ASP A 148 -16.59 4.48 -9.14
N LYS A 149 -15.48 4.70 -9.84
CA LYS A 149 -15.07 6.01 -10.36
C LYS A 149 -15.29 6.14 -11.87
N ALA A 150 -15.90 5.14 -12.51
CA ALA A 150 -16.26 5.24 -13.91
C ALA A 150 -17.15 6.47 -14.14
N ILE A 151 -16.86 7.23 -15.19
CA ILE A 151 -17.68 8.38 -15.58
C ILE A 151 -19.02 7.83 -16.06
N ASP A 152 -20.09 8.22 -15.39
CA ASP A 152 -21.44 8.03 -15.89
C ASP A 152 -21.61 8.89 -17.14
N LEU A 153 -21.60 8.24 -18.31
CA LEU A 153 -21.66 8.89 -19.61
C LEU A 153 -23.00 9.63 -19.82
N ASP A 154 -24.09 9.05 -19.33
CA ASP A 154 -25.43 9.64 -19.46
C ASP A 154 -25.55 10.87 -18.57
N ALA A 155 -25.12 10.76 -17.31
CA ALA A 155 -25.04 11.90 -16.42
C ALA A 155 -24.13 13.01 -16.98
N TRP A 156 -23.02 12.64 -17.63
CA TRP A 156 -22.10 13.61 -18.23
C TRP A 156 -22.72 14.34 -19.44
N ILE A 157 -23.47 13.62 -20.29
CA ILE A 157 -24.19 14.21 -21.43
C ILE A 157 -25.31 15.13 -20.93
N ASP A 158 -26.05 14.71 -19.92
CA ASP A 158 -27.12 15.51 -19.30
C ASP A 158 -26.56 16.79 -18.67
N ASP A 159 -25.45 16.69 -17.94
CA ASP A 159 -24.75 17.84 -17.38
C ASP A 159 -24.29 18.81 -18.47
N LYS A 160 -23.74 18.29 -19.57
CA LYS A 160 -23.32 19.12 -20.71
C LYS A 160 -24.50 19.81 -21.39
N THR A 161 -25.62 19.11 -21.54
CA THR A 161 -26.85 19.64 -22.12
C THR A 161 -27.44 20.72 -21.23
N TRP A 162 -27.48 20.47 -19.92
CA TRP A 162 -27.93 21.44 -18.92
C TRP A 162 -27.04 22.69 -18.88
N LEU A 163 -25.72 22.52 -18.92
CA LEU A 163 -24.76 23.63 -19.00
C LEU A 163 -24.89 24.42 -20.30
N GLY A 164 -25.16 23.75 -21.42
CA GLY A 164 -25.42 24.40 -22.71
C GLY A 164 -26.68 25.27 -22.73
N GLY A 165 -27.71 24.89 -21.98
CA GLY A 165 -28.92 25.68 -21.77
C GLY A 165 -28.74 26.86 -20.80
N CYS A 166 -27.63 26.91 -20.06
CA CYS A 166 -27.38 27.95 -19.07
C CYS A 166 -26.76 29.21 -19.69
N PRO A 167 -27.09 30.42 -19.18
CA PRO A 167 -26.42 31.64 -19.59
C PRO A 167 -24.91 31.57 -19.30
N GLN A 168 -24.08 31.94 -20.29
CA GLN A 168 -22.62 31.83 -20.22
C GLN A 168 -22.00 32.55 -19.02
N ARG A 169 -22.58 33.69 -18.60
CA ARG A 169 -22.16 34.43 -17.41
C ARG A 169 -22.38 33.64 -16.11
N LEU A 170 -23.44 32.83 -16.03
CA LEU A 170 -23.70 31.99 -14.86
C LEU A 170 -22.71 30.81 -14.81
N VAL A 171 -22.38 30.22 -15.97
CA VAL A 171 -21.37 29.17 -16.10
C VAL A 171 -19.99 29.67 -15.66
N ALA A 172 -19.59 30.90 -16.05
CA ALA A 172 -18.34 31.52 -15.63
C ALA A 172 -18.27 31.75 -14.09
N ILE A 173 -19.39 32.14 -13.49
CA ILE A 173 -19.50 32.30 -12.02
C ILE A 173 -19.39 30.93 -11.32
N ALA A 174 -20.03 29.90 -11.87
CA ALA A 174 -19.96 28.54 -11.34
C ALA A 174 -18.54 27.96 -11.40
N THR A 175 -17.84 28.13 -12.52
CA THR A 175 -16.43 27.70 -12.67
C THR A 175 -15.50 28.41 -11.70
N LYS A 176 -15.67 29.72 -11.48
CA LYS A 176 -14.90 30.44 -10.45
C LYS A 176 -15.12 29.88 -9.05
N LYS A 177 -16.37 29.56 -8.69
CA LYS A 177 -16.68 28.94 -7.39
C LYS A 177 -16.09 27.54 -7.26
N ALA A 178 -16.16 26.71 -8.30
CA ALA A 178 -15.56 25.37 -8.30
C ALA A 178 -14.04 25.42 -8.11
N GLN A 179 -13.38 26.45 -8.66
CA GLN A 179 -11.95 26.73 -8.47
C GLN A 179 -11.61 27.41 -7.14
N GLY A 180 -12.60 27.68 -6.26
CA GLY A 180 -12.38 28.35 -4.97
C GLY A 180 -12.04 29.84 -5.06
N LYS A 181 -12.23 30.50 -6.22
CA LYS A 181 -11.92 31.93 -6.40
C LYS A 181 -13.06 32.82 -5.87
N PRO A 182 -12.76 33.97 -5.24
CA PRO A 182 -13.78 34.88 -4.75
C PRO A 182 -14.57 35.53 -5.90
N LEU A 183 -15.87 35.73 -5.68
CA LEU A 183 -16.77 36.39 -6.64
C LEU A 183 -16.79 37.90 -6.44
N ASN A 184 -16.76 38.66 -7.53
CA ASN A 184 -16.94 40.11 -7.50
C ASN A 184 -18.40 40.47 -7.13
N HIS A 185 -18.64 41.66 -6.57
CA HIS A 185 -19.97 42.17 -6.22
C HIS A 185 -20.98 42.03 -7.39
N LYS A 186 -20.59 42.39 -8.62
CA LYS A 186 -21.44 42.24 -9.82
C LYS A 186 -21.81 40.79 -10.14
N GLU A 187 -20.95 39.83 -9.80
CA GLU A 187 -21.19 38.40 -9.98
C GLU A 187 -22.11 37.86 -8.89
N GLN A 188 -21.92 38.30 -7.65
CA GLN A 188 -22.78 37.95 -6.52
C GLN A 188 -24.22 38.44 -6.73
N VAL A 189 -24.39 39.69 -7.17
CA VAL A 189 -25.72 40.25 -7.49
C VAL A 189 -26.39 39.45 -8.61
N TYR A 190 -25.66 39.11 -9.66
CA TYR A 190 -26.19 38.31 -10.77
C TYR A 190 -26.61 36.90 -10.32
N LEU A 191 -25.79 36.24 -9.50
CA LEU A 191 -26.11 34.93 -8.92
C LEU A 191 -27.35 35.00 -8.01
N CYS A 192 -27.47 36.05 -7.19
CA CYS A 192 -28.63 36.28 -6.32
C CYS A 192 -29.92 36.44 -7.14
N TYR A 193 -29.87 37.22 -8.23
CA TYR A 193 -30.99 37.39 -9.14
C TYR A 193 -31.46 36.06 -9.73
N GLN A 194 -30.54 35.23 -10.26
CA GLN A 194 -30.89 33.93 -10.83
C GLN A 194 -31.47 32.97 -9.78
N ARG A 195 -30.93 32.94 -8.56
CA ARG A 195 -31.48 32.15 -7.45
C ARG A 195 -32.91 32.55 -7.10
N LYS A 196 -33.21 33.85 -7.02
CA LYS A 196 -34.57 34.35 -6.76
C LYS A 196 -35.54 33.99 -7.88
N LYS A 197 -35.09 34.02 -9.14
CA LYS A 197 -35.90 33.64 -10.31
C LYS A 197 -36.27 32.16 -10.27
N GLU A 198 -35.31 31.27 -10.01
CA GLU A 198 -35.57 29.83 -9.91
C GLU A 198 -36.42 29.45 -8.70
N LEU A 199 -36.23 30.13 -7.56
CA LEU A 199 -37.08 29.93 -6.38
C LEU A 199 -38.56 30.22 -6.68
N LYS A 200 -38.84 31.33 -7.37
CA LYS A 200 -40.22 31.69 -7.77
C LYS A 200 -40.85 30.65 -8.69
N LYS A 201 -40.09 30.13 -9.67
CA LYS A 201 -40.57 29.04 -10.54
C LYS A 201 -40.92 27.79 -9.75
N ARG A 202 -40.04 27.35 -8.84
CA ARG A 202 -40.28 26.16 -8.00
C ARG A 202 -41.47 26.34 -7.06
N GLN A 203 -41.64 27.52 -6.49
CA GLN A 203 -42.80 27.83 -5.65
C GLN A 203 -44.13 27.78 -6.42
N GLN A 204 -44.15 28.23 -7.68
CA GLN A 204 -45.35 28.13 -8.52
C GLN A 204 -45.73 26.69 -8.87
N VAL A 205 -44.73 25.81 -9.04
CA VAL A 205 -44.94 24.38 -9.32
C VAL A 205 -45.51 23.63 -8.10
N LEU A 206 -45.19 24.07 -6.87
CA LEU A 206 -45.68 23.45 -5.62
C LEU A 206 -47.10 23.89 -5.20
N ILE A 207 -47.70 24.84 -5.92
CA ILE A 207 -49.05 25.38 -5.63
C ILE A 207 -50.13 24.66 -6.48
N PHE A 208 -49.71 23.71 -7.34
CA PHE A 208 -50.56 22.75 -8.04
C PHE A 208 -50.32 21.34 -7.48
#